data_AF-A0AAT9S5X9-F1
#
_entry.id   AF-A0AAT9S5X9-F1
#
_cell.length_a   1.000
_cell.length_b   1.000
_cell.length_c   1.000
_cell.angle_alpha   90.00
_cell.angle_beta   90.00
_cell.angle_gamma   90.00
#
_symmetry.space_group_name_H-M   'P 1'
#
loop_
_entity.id
_entity.type
_entity.pdbx_description
1 polymer ?
#
loop_
_entity_poly.entity_id
_entity_poly.type
_entity_poly.pdbx_seq_one_letter_code
_entity_poly.pdbx_strand_id
1 'polypeptide(L)' 'MTANAMARHGARPWRMTAADYTAALGKGGSTPLAGPPAASPWDPGLALAMEASGSTVMEERLLPALLSDLTRA' A
#
# COMPACT_ATOMS: atom_id res chain seq x y z
N MET A 1 -3.83 11.97 -4.71
CA MET A 1 -3.70 12.67 -3.42
C MET A 1 -2.29 12.52 -2.85
N THR A 2 -1.80 11.30 -2.64
CA THR A 2 -0.46 10.98 -2.07
C THR A 2 0.69 11.63 -2.85
N ALA A 3 0.75 11.44 -4.18
CA ALA A 3 1.81 12.02 -5.01
C ALA A 3 1.87 13.56 -4.96
N ASN A 4 0.72 14.23 -4.83
CA ASN A 4 0.66 15.68 -4.69
C ASN A 4 1.20 16.13 -3.32
N ALA A 5 0.83 15.42 -2.24
CA ALA A 5 1.35 15.70 -0.90
C ALA A 5 2.88 15.55 -0.82
N MET A 6 3.45 14.52 -1.46
CA MET A 6 4.90 14.36 -1.55
C MET A 6 5.55 15.54 -2.29
N ALA A 7 5.05 15.87 -3.49
CA ALA A 7 5.62 16.91 -4.32
C ALA A 7 5.54 18.31 -3.68
N ARG A 8 4.42 18.62 -3.01
CA ARG A 8 4.16 19.94 -2.44
C ARG A 8 4.77 20.15 -1.06
N HIS A 9 4.88 19.08 -0.27
CA HIS A 9 5.22 19.18 1.16
C HIS A 9 6.41 18.34 1.58
N GLY A 10 7.07 17.62 0.67
CA GLY A 10 8.11 16.66 1.02
C GLY A 10 7.59 15.53 1.92
N ALA A 11 6.27 15.30 1.89
CA ALA A 11 5.63 14.29 2.71
C ALA A 11 6.20 12.91 2.39
N ARG A 12 6.39 12.10 3.42
CA ARG A 12 6.77 10.69 3.27
C ARG A 12 5.55 9.83 3.60
N PRO A 13 5.15 8.89 2.73
CA PRO A 13 4.12 7.93 3.08
C PRO A 13 4.56 7.14 4.30
N TRP A 14 3.63 6.91 5.22
CA TRP A 14 3.92 6.14 6.43
C TRP A 14 3.88 4.63 6.15
N ARG A 15 2.88 4.18 5.39
CA ARG A 15 2.62 2.76 5.05
C ARG A 15 2.12 2.67 3.60
N MET A 16 1.69 1.47 3.19
CA MET A 16 1.22 1.13 1.85
C MET A 16 2.35 1.12 0.81
N THR A 17 3.46 0.49 1.20
CA THR A 17 4.57 0.11 0.32
C THR A 17 4.30 -1.26 -0.33
N ALA A 18 5.11 -1.65 -1.31
CA ALA A 18 5.12 -2.99 -1.87
C ALA A 18 5.35 -4.08 -0.80
N ALA A 19 6.17 -3.78 0.21
CA ALA A 19 6.44 -4.67 1.33
C ALA A 19 5.19 -4.83 2.22
N ASP A 20 4.51 -3.72 2.56
CA ASP A 20 3.27 -3.77 3.33
C ASP A 20 2.17 -4.53 2.57
N TYR A 21 2.05 -4.28 1.25
CA TYR A 21 1.15 -5.00 0.37
C TYR A 21 1.41 -6.50 0.39
N THR A 22 2.65 -6.93 0.17
CA THR A 22 3.03 -8.35 0.11
C THR A 22 2.78 -9.04 1.45
N ALA A 23 3.11 -8.37 2.56
CA ALA A 23 2.85 -8.88 3.90
C ALA A 23 1.35 -9.00 4.19
N ALA A 24 0.53 -8.08 3.70
CA ALA A 24 -0.92 -8.12 3.87
C ALA A 24 -1.59 -9.15 2.93
N LEU A 25 -1.08 -9.33 1.71
CA LEU A 25 -1.51 -10.35 0.76
C LEU A 25 -1.35 -11.76 1.36
N GLY A 26 -0.21 -12.02 2.02
CA GLY A 26 0.05 -13.29 2.72
C GLY A 26 -0.91 -13.58 3.89
N LYS A 27 -1.63 -12.57 4.39
CA LYS A 27 -2.64 -12.71 5.46
C LYS A 27 -4.06 -12.96 4.91
N GLY A 28 -4.23 -13.02 3.59
CA GLY A 28 -5.51 -13.23 2.92
C GLY A 28 -6.44 -12.01 2.96
N GLY A 29 -7.68 -12.20 2.50
CA GLY A 29 -8.67 -11.11 2.40
C GLY A 29 -8.40 -10.13 1.25
N SER A 30 -7.62 -10.54 0.26
CA SER A 30 -7.51 -9.81 -1.01
C SER A 30 -8.74 -10.05 -1.88
N THR A 31 -8.99 -9.10 -2.78
CA THR A 31 -9.96 -9.26 -3.87
C THR A 31 -9.22 -9.34 -5.19
N PRO A 32 -9.82 -9.89 -6.26
CA PRO A 32 -9.25 -9.77 -7.59
C PRO A 32 -8.93 -8.31 -7.93
N LEU A 33 -7.82 -8.09 -8.62
CA LEU A 33 -7.48 -6.77 -9.13
C LEU A 33 -8.55 -6.32 -10.12
N ALA A 34 -9.19 -5.21 -9.81
CA ALA A 34 -10.24 -4.63 -10.63
C ALA A 34 -9.76 -3.34 -11.27
N GLY A 35 -9.85 -3.27 -12.59
CA GLY A 35 -9.45 -2.10 -13.37
C GLY A 35 -7.95 -2.05 -13.71
N PRO A 36 -7.53 -1.01 -14.44
CA PRO A 36 -6.15 -0.86 -14.87
C PRO A 36 -5.22 -0.58 -13.67
N PRO A 37 -3.95 -1.02 -13.73
CA PRO A 37 -2.96 -0.70 -12.71
C PRO A 37 -2.86 0.80 -12.48
N ALA A 38 -3.05 1.23 -11.23
CA ALA A 38 -2.82 2.61 -10.83
C ALA A 38 -1.34 2.80 -10.49
N ALA A 39 -0.70 3.78 -11.13
CA ALA A 39 0.66 4.17 -10.77
C ALA A 39 0.71 4.53 -9.28
N SER A 40 1.75 4.05 -8.61
CA SER A 40 2.04 4.33 -7.20
C SER A 40 3.36 5.11 -7.12
N PRO A 41 3.39 6.43 -7.36
CA PRO A 41 4.63 7.18 -7.46
C PRO A 41 5.49 7.20 -6.19
N TRP A 42 4.88 6.89 -5.03
CA TRP A 42 5.59 6.78 -3.76
C TRP A 42 6.31 5.46 -3.58
N ASP A 43 5.88 4.42 -4.31
CA ASP A 43 6.52 3.11 -4.37
C ASP A 43 6.13 2.42 -5.68
N PRO A 44 6.94 2.58 -6.75
CA PRO A 44 6.65 1.95 -8.04
C PRO A 44 6.55 0.42 -7.97
N GLY A 45 7.18 -0.21 -6.97
CA GLY A 45 7.11 -1.65 -6.75
C GLY A 45 5.72 -2.13 -6.34
N LEU A 46 4.89 -1.25 -5.77
CA LEU A 46 3.54 -1.59 -5.35
C LEU A 46 2.65 -1.94 -6.54
N ALA A 47 2.65 -1.10 -7.58
CA ALA A 47 1.85 -1.33 -8.78
C ALA A 47 2.26 -2.65 -9.48
N LEU A 48 3.58 -2.91 -9.55
CA LEU A 48 4.12 -4.15 -10.11
C LEU A 48 3.70 -5.38 -9.29
N ALA A 49 3.74 -5.29 -7.96
CA ALA A 49 3.35 -6.39 -7.08
C ALA A 49 1.84 -6.70 -7.19
N MET A 50 0.99 -5.67 -7.28
CA MET A 50 -0.44 -5.83 -7.48
C MET A 50 -0.76 -6.47 -8.84
N GLU A 51 -0.09 -6.01 -9.90
CA GLU A 51 -0.24 -6.57 -11.24
C GLU A 51 0.22 -8.03 -11.31
N ALA A 52 1.40 -8.34 -10.77
CA ALA A 52 1.96 -9.69 -10.76
C ALA A 52 1.11 -10.71 -9.99
N SER A 53 0.42 -10.27 -8.93
CA SER A 53 -0.43 -11.13 -8.10
C SER A 53 -1.91 -11.12 -8.52
N GLY A 54 -2.31 -10.24 -9.45
CA GLY A 54 -3.70 -10.07 -9.88
C GLY A 54 -4.67 -9.80 -8.73
N SER A 55 -4.17 -9.21 -7.64
CA SER A 55 -4.90 -9.05 -6.38
C SER A 55 -4.84 -7.60 -5.88
N THR A 56 -5.91 -7.17 -5.22
CA THR A 56 -5.98 -5.92 -4.48
C THR A 56 -6.08 -6.21 -2.99
N VAL A 57 -5.33 -5.45 -2.20
CA VAL A 57 -5.43 -5.42 -0.75
C VAL A 57 -5.87 -4.03 -0.33
N MET A 58 -6.95 -3.94 0.46
CA MET A 58 -7.45 -2.66 0.99
C MET A 58 -6.52 -2.11 2.07
N GLU A 59 -6.36 -0.78 2.13
CA GLU A 59 -5.52 -0.09 3.13
C GLU A 59 -5.88 -0.46 4.58
N GLU A 60 -7.16 -0.76 4.83
CA GLU A 60 -7.71 -1.20 6.12
C GLU A 60 -6.99 -2.44 6.69
N ARG A 61 -6.40 -3.28 5.82
CA ARG A 61 -5.63 -4.46 6.23
C ARG A 61 -4.33 -4.07 6.96
N LEU A 62 -3.89 -2.81 6.84
CA LEU A 62 -2.74 -2.26 7.54
C LEU A 62 -3.10 -1.69 8.92
N LEU A 63 -4.38 -1.58 9.29
CA LEU A 63 -4.81 -1.04 10.59
C LEU A 63 -4.10 -1.70 11.79
N PRO A 64 -3.95 -3.04 11.86
CA PRO A 64 -3.23 -3.66 12.99
C PRO A 64 -1.76 -3.22 13.06
N ALA A 65 -1.10 -3.04 11.91
CA ALA A 65 0.28 -2.58 11.85
C ALA A 65 0.40 -1.10 12.25
N LEU A 66 -0.51 -0.26 11.75
CA LEU A 66 -0.59 1.16 12.10
C LEU A 66 -0.81 1.36 13.61
N LEU A 67 -1.74 0.62 14.21
CA LEU A 67 -1.99 0.67 15.65
C LEU A 67 -0.78 0.19 16.47
N SER A 68 -0.11 -0.87 16.00
CA SER A 68 1.14 -1.33 16.62
C SER A 68 2.24 -0.27 16.53
N ASP A 69 2.36 0.48 15.44
CA ASP A 69 3.37 1.54 15.31
C ASP A 69 3.10 2.69 16.31
N LEU A 70 1.83 3.10 16.45
CA LEU A 70 1.43 4.17 17.37
C LEU A 70 1.62 3.85 18.85
N THR A 71 1.51 2.58 19.22
CA THR A 71 1.70 2.12 20.61
C THR A 71 3.17 1.88 20.96
N ARG A 72 4.07 1.94 19.96
CA ARG A 72 5.52 1.85 20.14
C ARG A 72 6.21 3.21 20.16
N ALA A 73 5.51 4.28 19.80
CA ALA A 73 5.98 5.66 19.77
C ALA A 73 5.71 6.37 21.11
#